data_AF-A0A6L7MMF5-F1
#
_entry.id   AF-A0A6L7MMF5-F1
#
_cell.length_a   1.000
_cell.length_b   1.000
_cell.length_c   1.000
_cell.angle_alpha   90.00
_cell.angle_beta   90.00
_cell.angle_gamma   90.00
#
_symmetry.space_group_name_H-M   'P 1'
#
loop_
_entity.id
_entity.type
_entity.pdbx_description
1 polymer ?
#
loop_
_entity_poly.entity_id
_entity_poly.type
_entity_poly.pdbx_seq_one_letter_code
_entity_poly.pdbx_strand_id
1 'polypeptide(L)' 'MIVGVRFSPSGRVHFYDDNGVRVEFADRVMVQTECGDKAASIVIGSGQVAHSDLNAPLPRVLKLIQRAPKIP' A
#
# COMPACT_ATOMS: atom_id res chain seq x y z
N MET A 1 3.91 -1.18 -9.62
CA MET A 1 3.95 -2.54 -9.00
C MET A 1 2.80 -2.62 -7.99
N ILE A 2 2.47 -3.80 -7.48
CA ILE A 2 1.33 -3.96 -6.56
C ILE A 2 1.85 -4.01 -5.13
N VAL A 3 1.18 -3.28 -4.24
CA VAL A 3 1.39 -3.31 -2.79
C VAL A 3 0.09 -3.64 -2.07
N GLY A 4 0.21 -4.24 -0.89
CA GLY A 4 -0.92 -4.50 -0.01
C GLY A 4 -0.92 -3.54 1.18
N VAL A 5 -2.05 -2.91 1.46
CA VAL A 5 -2.23 -1.98 2.57
C VAL A 5 -3.36 -2.40 3.51
N ARG A 6 -3.28 -1.98 4.78
CA ARG A 6 -4.39 -2.05 5.74
C ARG A 6 -4.62 -0.71 6.42
N PHE A 7 -5.88 -0.40 6.69
CA PHE A 7 -6.28 0.81 7.42
C PHE A 7 -6.29 0.63 8.95
N SER A 8 -6.27 -0.62 9.42
CA SER A 8 -6.23 -0.99 10.83
C SER A 8 -5.45 -2.31 11.03
N PRO A 9 -4.93 -2.61 12.24
CA PRO A 9 -4.12 -3.81 12.48
C PRO A 9 -4.83 -5.13 12.09
N SER A 10 -6.14 -5.22 12.35
CA SER A 10 -6.98 -6.38 12.05
C SER A 10 -7.81 -6.23 10.76
N GLY A 11 -7.59 -5.17 9.99
CA GLY A 11 -8.35 -4.88 8.77
C GLY A 11 -8.05 -5.84 7.61
N ARG A 12 -8.90 -5.83 6.59
CA ARG A 12 -8.64 -6.54 5.33
C ARG A 12 -7.47 -5.90 4.59
N VAL A 13 -6.70 -6.72 3.86
CA VAL A 13 -5.68 -6.22 2.92
C VAL A 13 -6.39 -5.69 1.69
N HIS A 14 -6.02 -4.50 1.26
CA HIS A 14 -6.46 -3.89 0.01
C HIS A 14 -5.23 -3.68 -0.88
N PHE A 15 -5.36 -3.94 -2.17
CA PHE A 15 -4.26 -3.82 -3.13
C PHE A 15 -4.29 -2.49 -3.85
N TYR A 16 -3.10 -1.91 -4.04
CA TYR A 16 -2.90 -0.61 -4.66
C TYR A 16 -1.72 -0.67 -5.64
N ASP A 17 -1.76 0.16 -6.68
CA ASP A 17 -0.59 0.47 -7.48
C ASP A 17 0.34 1.37 -6.66
N ASP A 18 1.61 0.99 -6.53
CA ASP A 18 2.62 1.79 -5.83
C ASP A 18 2.92 3.12 -6.53
N ASN A 19 2.52 3.28 -7.79
CA ASN A 19 2.66 4.51 -8.56
C ASN A 19 4.12 5.03 -8.56
N GLY A 20 5.09 4.11 -8.52
CA GLY A 20 6.52 4.41 -8.44
C GLY A 20 7.01 4.90 -7.08
N VAL A 21 6.14 4.97 -6.07
CA VAL A 21 6.51 5.31 -4.69
C VAL A 21 7.26 4.13 -4.08
N ARG A 22 8.54 4.33 -3.73
CA ARG A 22 9.34 3.31 -3.06
C ARG A 22 8.86 3.13 -1.62
N VAL A 23 8.23 2.00 -1.35
CA VAL A 23 7.69 1.63 -0.04
C VAL A 23 8.19 0.26 0.41
N GLU A 24 8.28 0.07 1.72
CA GLU A 24 8.69 -1.17 2.37
C GLU A 24 7.59 -1.64 3.35
N PHE A 25 7.69 -2.88 3.81
CA PHE A 25 6.81 -3.39 4.87
C PHE A 25 6.84 -2.47 6.10
N ALA A 26 5.67 -2.26 6.71
CA ALA A 26 5.45 -1.36 7.85
C ALA A 26 5.61 0.14 7.57
N ASP A 27 5.95 0.56 6.34
CA ASP A 27 5.82 1.96 5.96
C ASP A 27 4.37 2.43 6.10
N ARG A 28 4.18 3.70 6.43
CA ARG A 28 2.88 4.35 6.43
C ARG A 28 2.76 5.23 5.19
N VAL A 29 1.64 5.11 4.48
CA VAL A 29 1.37 5.78 3.20
C VAL A 29 0.04 6.50 3.21
N MET A 30 -0.11 7.46 2.29
CA MET A 30 -1.41 8.01 1.88
C MET A 30 -1.85 7.33 0.59
N VAL A 31 -3.11 6.88 0.52
CA VAL A 31 -3.70 6.22 -0.65
C VAL A 31 -4.99 6.88 -1.06
N GLN A 32 -5.31 6.82 -2.36
CA GLN A 32 -6.58 7.32 -2.89
C GLN A 32 -7.70 6.30 -2.66
N THR A 33 -8.80 6.71 -2.06
CA THR A 33 -10.02 5.89 -1.96
C THR A 33 -11.20 6.60 -2.61
N GLU A 34 -12.30 5.90 -2.85
CA GLU A 34 -13.53 6.48 -3.41
C GLU A 34 -14.11 7.60 -2.52
N CYS A 35 -13.82 7.57 -1.22
CA CYS A 35 -14.21 8.59 -0.25
C CYS A 35 -13.08 9.58 0.07
N GLY A 36 -12.12 9.75 -0.84
CA GLY A 36 -10.96 10.62 -0.68
C GLY A 36 -9.74 9.91 -0.09
N ASP A 37 -8.72 10.70 0.24
CA ASP A 37 -7.41 10.18 0.62
C ASP A 37 -7.42 9.60 2.05
N LYS A 38 -6.77 8.45 2.25
CA LYS A 38 -6.67 7.80 3.58
C LYS A 38 -5.25 7.34 3.88
N ALA A 39 -4.88 7.45 5.15
CA ALA A 39 -3.63 6.88 5.65
C ALA A 39 -3.77 5.37 5.86
N ALA A 40 -2.75 4.61 5.45
CA ALA A 40 -2.71 3.15 5.59
C ALA A 40 -1.28 2.67 5.88
N SER A 41 -1.15 1.44 6.36
CA SER A 41 0.14 0.77 6.56
C SER A 41 0.39 -0.25 5.46
N ILE A 42 1.61 -0.28 4.93
CA ILE A 42 2.07 -1.31 4.00
C ILE A 42 2.23 -2.62 4.77
N VAL A 43 1.54 -3.67 4.30
CA VAL A 43 1.63 -5.03 4.85
C VAL A 43 2.14 -6.05 3.84
N ILE A 44 2.21 -5.69 2.57
CA ILE A 44 2.85 -6.47 1.50
C ILE A 44 3.66 -5.48 0.65
N GLY A 45 4.97 -5.69 0.53
CA GLY A 45 5.87 -4.79 -0.21
C GLY A 45 5.74 -4.94 -1.72
N SER A 46 6.29 -3.96 -2.45
CA SER A 46 6.26 -3.93 -3.91
C SER A 46 6.91 -5.20 -4.50
N GLY A 47 6.23 -5.83 -5.48
CA GLY A 47 6.77 -6.98 -6.22
C GLY A 47 6.49 -8.35 -5.62
N GLN A 48 5.77 -8.44 -4.50
CA GLN A 48 5.38 -9.72 -3.88
C GLN A 48 4.01 -10.25 -4.36
N VAL A 49 3.35 -9.58 -5.30
CA VAL A 49 2.00 -9.92 -5.77
C VAL A 49 1.98 -10.11 -7.30
N ALA A 50 1.40 -11.22 -7.76
CA ALA A 50 1.22 -11.50 -9.18
C ALA A 50 0.03 -10.70 -9.75
N HIS A 51 0.17 -10.16 -10.96
CA HIS A 51 -0.87 -9.33 -11.60
C HIS A 51 -2.13 -10.13 -11.98
N SER A 52 -2.00 -11.45 -12.14
CA SER A 52 -3.07 -12.34 -12.60
C SER A 52 -4.23 -12.51 -11.61
N ASP A 53 -4.07 -12.11 -10.34
CA ASP A 53 -5.10 -12.20 -9.31
C ASP A 53 -6.00 -10.95 -9.22
N LEU A 54 -5.83 -9.97 -10.12
CA LEU A 54 -6.50 -8.68 -10.05
C LEU A 54 -7.42 -8.44 -11.26
N ASN A 55 -8.70 -8.18 -10.97
CA ASN A 55 -9.76 -8.07 -11.99
C ASN A 55 -10.14 -6.62 -12.38
N ALA A 56 -9.45 -5.61 -11.83
CA ALA A 56 -9.77 -4.19 -12.06
C ALA A 56 -8.53 -3.29 -11.94
N PRO A 57 -8.54 -2.09 -12.57
CA PRO A 57 -7.48 -1.10 -12.34
C PRO A 57 -7.39 -0.75 -10.85
N LEU A 58 -6.16 -0.80 -10.31
CA LEU A 58 -5.94 -0.57 -8.90
C LEU A 58 -5.98 0.93 -8.55
N PRO A 59 -6.56 1.30 -7.38
CA PRO A 59 -6.34 2.61 -6.81
C PRO A 59 -4.86 2.81 -6.47
N ARG A 60 -4.44 4.07 -6.27
CA ARG A 60 -3.01 4.42 -6.21
C ARG A 60 -2.52 4.78 -4.81
N VAL A 61 -1.27 4.44 -4.54
CA VAL A 61 -0.47 5.10 -3.50
C VAL A 61 -0.14 6.52 -3.97
N LEU A 62 -0.41 7.49 -3.10
CA LEU A 62 -0.17 8.90 -3.38
C LEU A 62 1.21 9.33 -2.91
N LYS A 63 1.57 8.97 -1.68
CA LYS A 63 2.88 9.29 -1.09
C LYS A 63 3.19 8.45 0.14
N LEU A 64 4.48 8.32 0.42
CA LEU A 64 4.98 7.90 1.72
C LEU A 64 4.73 9.01 2.75
N ILE A 65 4.22 8.65 3.93
CA ILE A 65 4.05 9.59 5.05
C ILE A 65 5.00 9.29 6.21
N GLN A 66 5.41 8.04 6.42
CA GLN A 66 6.39 7.66 7.43
C GLN A 66 7.12 6.37 7.05
N ARG A 67 8.44 6.35 7.22
CA ARG A 67 9.24 5.12 7.08
C ARG A 67 9.10 4.21 8.29
N ALA A 68 9.07 2.91 8.05
CA ALA A 68 9.27 1.92 9.08
C ALA A 68 10.62 2.15 9.78
N PRO A 69 10.67 2.06 11.12
CA PRO A 69 11.94 2.10 11.83
C PRO A 69 12.79 0.91 11.41
N LYS A 70 14.02 1.18 10.96
CA LYS A 70 15.01 0.13 10.70
C LYS A 70 15.66 -0.20 12.04
N ILE A 71 15.53 -1.46 12.47
CA ILE A 71 16.26 -1.96 13.64
C ILE A 71 17.73 -2.11 13.18
N PRO A 72 18.69 -1.45 13.84
CA PRO A 72 20.11 -1.50 13.47
C PRO A 72 20.73 -2.88 13.72
#